data_AF-A0A090E9Y0-F1
#
_entry.id   AF-A0A090E9Y0-F1
#
_cell.length_a   1.000
_cell.length_b   1.000
_cell.length_c   1.000
_cell.angle_alpha   90.00
_cell.angle_beta   90.00
_cell.angle_gamma   90.00
#
_symmetry.space_group_name_H-M   'P 1'
#
loop_
_entity.id
_entity.type
_entity.pdbx_description
1 polymer ?
#
loop_
_entity_poly.entity_id
_entity_poly.type
_entity_poly.pdbx_seq_one_letter_code
_entity_poly.pdbx_strand_id
1 'polypeptide(L)' 'MTRPTTFPFLAIAKKYNVDYGDVLIYADKEGRPQQFRRASARLHRHPYWNLLISEINRAQAEQAAIRRGEIDWLTGERK' A
#
# COMPACT_ATOMS: atom_id res chain seq x y z
N MET A 1 5.31 6.18 20.58
CA MET A 1 5.37 4.82 19.99
C MET A 1 4.62 4.82 18.67
N THR A 2 5.31 4.99 17.56
CA THR A 2 4.74 4.91 16.20
C THR A 2 4.69 3.45 15.79
N ARG A 3 3.50 2.84 15.71
CA ARG A 3 3.40 1.60 14.91
C ARG A 3 3.81 1.96 13.48
N PRO A 4 4.67 1.16 12.83
CA PRO A 4 5.14 1.50 11.51
C PRO A 4 3.93 1.39 10.58
N THR A 5 3.72 2.46 9.83
CA THR A 5 2.70 2.64 8.79
C THR A 5 2.63 1.46 7.81
N THR A 6 3.62 0.57 7.74
CA THR A 6 3.75 -0.57 6.84
C THR A 6 2.81 -1.77 7.04
N PHE A 7 2.05 -1.88 8.14
CA PHE A 7 1.24 -3.06 8.44
C PHE A 7 0.20 -3.48 7.37
N PRO A 8 -0.60 -2.57 6.76
CA PRO A 8 -1.61 -2.97 5.78
C PRO A 8 -1.00 -3.53 4.47
N PHE A 9 0.16 -3.02 4.06
CA PHE A 9 0.82 -3.47 2.83
C PHE A 9 1.33 -4.91 2.93
N LEU A 10 1.80 -5.33 4.10
CA LEU A 10 2.21 -6.72 4.33
C LEU A 10 1.01 -7.68 4.27
N ALA A 11 -0.14 -7.26 4.81
CA ALA A 11 -1.37 -8.06 4.76
C ALA A 11 -1.84 -8.25 3.30
N ILE A 12 -1.81 -7.17 2.51
CA ILE A 12 -2.13 -7.21 1.07
C ILE A 12 -1.18 -8.15 0.33
N ALA A 13 0.13 -8.04 0.55
CA ALA A 13 1.13 -8.91 -0.08
C ALA A 13 0.86 -10.40 0.19
N LYS A 14 0.55 -10.76 1.43
CA LYS A 14 0.18 -12.13 1.81
C LYS A 14 -1.13 -12.59 1.17
N LYS A 15 -2.17 -11.75 1.20
CA LYS A 15 -3.50 -12.07 0.65
C LYS A 15 -3.45 -12.41 -0.83
N TYR A 16 -2.66 -11.66 -1.59
CA TYR A 16 -2.54 -11.84 -3.04
C TYR A 16 -1.30 -12.66 -3.44
N ASN A 17 -0.55 -13.22 -2.49
CA ASN A 17 0.68 -13.99 -2.76
C ASN A 17 1.65 -13.26 -3.72
N VAL A 18 1.92 -11.98 -3.44
CA VAL A 18 2.86 -11.13 -4.19
C VAL A 18 4.01 -10.67 -3.30
N ASP A 19 5.11 -10.24 -3.92
CA ASP A 19 6.27 -9.72 -3.19
C ASP A 19 5.89 -8.44 -2.43
N TYR A 20 6.18 -8.43 -1.13
CA TYR A 20 5.90 -7.29 -0.26
C TYR A 20 6.66 -6.02 -0.69
N GLY A 21 7.88 -6.16 -1.21
CA GLY A 21 8.66 -5.07 -1.76
C GLY A 21 7.99 -4.46 -3.00
N ASP A 22 7.42 -5.27 -3.88
CA ASP A 22 6.69 -4.76 -5.04
C ASP A 22 5.43 -3.96 -4.61
N VAL A 23 4.75 -4.40 -3.55
CA VAL A 23 3.61 -3.67 -2.96
C VAL A 23 4.06 -2.32 -2.38
N LEU A 24 5.16 -2.29 -1.62
CA LEU A 24 5.69 -1.05 -1.05
C LEU A 24 6.14 -0.08 -2.14
N ILE A 25 6.86 -0.56 -3.15
CA ILE A 25 7.33 0.26 -4.27
C ILE A 25 6.15 0.83 -5.06
N TYR A 26 5.07 0.06 -5.24
CA TYR A 26 3.88 0.55 -5.91
C TYR A 26 3.13 1.60 -5.05
N ALA A 27 3.04 1.38 -3.74
CA ALA A 27 2.43 2.33 -2.82
C ALA A 27 3.23 3.63 -2.71
N ASP A 28 4.55 3.56 -2.83
CA ASP A 28 5.47 4.69 -2.88
C ASP A 28 5.62 5.24 -4.32
N LYS A 29 4.54 5.87 -4.80
CA LYS A 29 4.45 6.43 -6.16
C LYS A 29 5.50 7.51 -6.47
N GLU A 30 6.15 8.07 -5.46
CA GLU A 30 7.20 9.10 -5.58
C GLU A 30 8.62 8.51 -5.57
N GLY A 31 8.75 7.19 -5.40
CA GLY A 31 10.02 6.50 -5.43
C GLY A 31 10.72 6.51 -6.79
N ARG A 32 11.79 5.70 -6.91
CA ARG A 32 12.62 5.64 -8.13
C ARG A 32 11.77 5.15 -9.33
N PRO A 33 11.60 5.93 -10.42
CA PRO A 33 10.68 5.58 -11.51
C PRO A 33 10.94 4.20 -12.15
N GLN A 34 12.20 3.77 -12.21
CA GLN A 34 12.56 2.47 -12.76
C GLN A 34 12.11 1.31 -11.86
N GLN A 35 12.18 1.47 -10.53
CA GLN A 35 11.70 0.47 -9.57
C GLN A 35 10.18 0.38 -9.61
N PHE A 36 9.49 1.53 -9.65
CA PHE A 36 8.04 1.60 -9.82
C PHE A 36 7.56 0.85 -11.06
N ARG A 37 8.17 1.13 -12.23
CA ARG A 37 7.82 0.44 -13.48
C ARG A 37 7.99 -1.08 -13.37
N ARG A 38 9.07 -1.55 -12.74
CA ARG A 38 9.32 -2.99 -12.55
C ARG A 38 8.30 -3.64 -11.62
N ALA A 39 8.05 -3.03 -10.46
CA ALA A 39 7.05 -3.51 -9.50
C ALA A 39 5.66 -3.53 -10.12
N SER A 40 5.25 -2.43 -10.77
CA SER A 40 3.96 -2.34 -11.46
C SER A 40 3.82 -3.41 -12.56
N ALA A 41 4.87 -3.68 -13.34
CA ALA A 41 4.81 -4.71 -14.38
C ALA A 41 4.64 -6.13 -13.80
N ARG A 42 5.22 -6.42 -12.64
CA ARG A 42 5.05 -7.70 -11.95
C ARG A 42 3.65 -7.83 -11.37
N LEU A 43 3.18 -6.81 -10.66
CA LEU A 43 1.84 -6.79 -10.08
C LEU A 43 0.76 -6.88 -11.18
N HIS A 44 0.96 -6.26 -12.34
CA HIS A 44 0.02 -6.30 -13.47
C HIS A 44 -0.18 -7.70 -14.05
N ARG A 45 0.78 -8.61 -13.89
CA ARG A 45 0.64 -10.01 -14.31
C ARG A 45 -0.23 -10.84 -13.36
N HIS A 46 -0.61 -10.27 -12.22
CA HIS A 46 -1.40 -10.98 -11.23
C HIS A 46 -2.87 -11.12 -11.68
N PRO A 47 -3.51 -12.30 -11.53
CA PRO A 47 -4.90 -12.52 -11.96
C PRO A 47 -5.90 -11.54 -11.32
N TYR A 48 -5.61 -11.07 -10.11
CA TYR A 48 -6.44 -10.15 -9.36
C TYR A 48 -5.90 -8.70 -9.38
N TRP A 49 -5.15 -8.31 -10.41
CA TRP A 49 -4.52 -6.99 -10.53
C TRP A 49 -5.44 -5.83 -10.09
N ASN A 50 -6.67 -5.77 -10.63
CA ASN A 50 -7.59 -4.67 -10.33
C ASN A 50 -7.94 -4.59 -8.84
N LEU A 51 -8.20 -5.74 -8.19
CA LEU A 51 -8.52 -5.82 -6.77
C LEU A 51 -7.30 -5.51 -5.91
N LEU A 52 -6.15 -6.09 -6.26
CA LEU A 52 -4.87 -5.86 -5.59
C LEU A 52 -4.52 -4.37 -5.56
N ILE A 53 -4.55 -3.70 -6.72
CA ILE A 53 -4.21 -2.28 -6.81
C ILE A 53 -5.24 -1.40 -6.11
N SER A 54 -6.53 -1.76 -6.15
CA SER A 54 -7.57 -1.06 -5.39
C SER A 54 -7.26 -1.10 -3.88
N GLU A 55 -6.87 -2.25 -3.34
CA GLU A 55 -6.50 -2.37 -1.92
C GLU A 55 -5.23 -1.60 -1.58
N ILE A 56 -4.21 -1.63 -2.45
CA ILE A 56 -2.98 -0.85 -2.22
C ILE A 56 -3.28 0.66 -2.20
N ASN A 57 -4.07 1.15 -3.17
CA ASN A 57 -4.46 2.56 -3.23
C ASN A 57 -5.30 2.98 -2.02
N ARG A 58 -6.20 2.11 -1.54
CA ARG A 58 -6.99 2.37 -0.32
C ARG A 58 -6.09 2.47 0.90
N ALA A 59 -5.18 1.52 1.10
CA ALA A 59 -4.24 1.54 2.21
C ALA A 59 -3.33 2.79 2.17
N GLN A 60 -2.93 3.23 0.97
CA GLN A 60 -2.18 4.47 0.78
C GLN A 60 -3.01 5.71 1.18
N ALA A 61 -4.28 5.78 0.79
CA ALA A 61 -5.16 6.89 1.15
C ALA A 61 -5.42 6.95 2.67
N GLU A 62 -5.64 5.80 3.31
CA GLU A 62 -5.80 5.71 4.77
C GLU A 62 -4.53 6.16 5.50
N GLN A 63 -3.35 5.76 5.04
CA GLN A 63 -2.10 6.29 5.58
C GLN A 63 -1.97 7.81 5.44
N ALA A 64 -2.36 8.35 4.28
CA ALA A 64 -2.28 9.79 4.04
C ALA A 64 -3.22 10.56 4.97
N ALA A 65 -4.44 10.05 5.19
CA ALA A 65 -5.40 10.62 6.13
C ALA A 65 -4.90 10.54 7.59
N ILE A 66 -4.28 9.43 7.99
CA ILE A 66 -3.62 9.30 9.30
C ILE A 66 -2.50 10.33 9.46
N ARG A 67 -1.63 10.50 8.45
CA ARG A 67 -0.53 11.48 8.48
C ARG A 67 -1.03 12.92 8.57
N ARG A 68 -2.17 13.23 7.96
CA ARG A 68 -2.84 14.54 8.06
C ARG A 68 -3.60 14.74 9.37
N GLY A 69 -3.70 13.72 10.21
CA GLY A 69 -4.44 13.77 11.47
C GLY A 69 -5.97 13.72 11.31
N GLU A 70 -6.46 13.35 10.13
CA GLU A 70 -7.89 13.17 9.81
C GLU A 70 -8.43 11.85 10.37
N ILE A 71 -7.56 10.84 10.51
CA ILE A 71 -7.87 9.54 11.09
C ILE A 71 -6.97 9.32 12.30
N ASP A 72 -7.56 9.00 13.44
CA ASP A 72 -6.82 8.52 14.59
C ASP A 72 -6.25 7.13 14.30
N TRP A 73 -4.94 6.96 14.44
CA TRP A 73 -4.26 5.71 14.07
C TRP A 73 -4.44 4.58 15.10
N LEU A 74 -4.83 4.90 16.33
CA LEU A 74 -5.11 3.94 17.40
C LEU A 74 -6.55 3.46 17.32
N THR A 75 -7.50 4.38 17.15
CA THR A 75 -8.94 4.09 17.21
C THR A 75 -9.58 3.92 15.83
N GLY A 76 -8.96 4.45 14.77
CA GLY A 76 -9.53 4.47 13.42
C GLY A 76 -10.62 5.51 13.23
N GLU A 77 -10.91 6.33 14.24
CA GLU A 77 -11.96 7.35 14.19
C GLU A 77 -11.58 8.49 13.24
N ARG A 78 -12.56 8.98 12.49
CA ARG A 78 -12.44 10.14 11.60
C ARG A 78 -12.89 11.39 12.34
N LYS A 79 -12.11 12.46 12.22
CA LYS A 79 -12.46 13.79 12.76
C LYS A 79 -13.36 14.57 11.82
#